data_AF-A0A497P234-F1
#
_entry.id   AF-A0A497P234-F1
#
_cell.length_a   1.000
_cell.length_b   1.000
_cell.length_c   1.000
_cell.angle_alpha   90.00
_cell.angle_beta   90.00
_cell.angle_gamma   90.00
#
_symmetry.space_group_name_H-M   'P 1'
#
loop_
_entity.id
_entity.type
_entity.pdbx_description
1 polymer ?
#
loop_
_entity_poly.entity_id
_entity_poly.type
_entity_poly.pdbx_seq_one_letter_code
_entity_poly.pdbx_strand_id
1 'polypeptide(L)'
;MDFYDYACATSFQITKKKRDEIKILLRDNISFPILGKDEIGYVVCLAKPKRIHDDHISLQGMLFDSKDPEHRKIIWRLFKASIYHLNLHAAFSDFEVYADWAKDKHINLATYVVSTLEDAVVNAYLRKLWSPLILDIAYANAIAHLRLKPASLIPDDTLQVMTSTLSSFTTGMTKGKLSDEMQKDVDDLTFFLREMENLTYKELLKESKSKNKKINSDGFIAKKISFAEKMYERLSRYGEPSEV
;
A
#
# COMPACT_ATOMS: atom_id res chain seq x y z
N MET A 1 -4.13 19.47 -17.79
CA MET A 1 -2.97 18.99 -17.02
C MET A 1 -2.76 17.54 -17.39
N ASP A 2 -1.56 17.19 -17.83
CA ASP A 2 -1.24 15.80 -18.19
C ASP A 2 -0.92 14.95 -16.95
N PHE A 3 -0.66 13.66 -17.15
CA PHE A 3 -0.38 12.72 -16.07
C PHE A 3 0.93 13.02 -15.32
N TYR A 4 1.96 13.51 -16.01
CA TYR A 4 3.26 13.77 -15.41
C TYR A 4 3.22 15.05 -14.56
N ASP A 5 2.65 16.12 -15.11
CA ASP A 5 2.46 17.39 -14.39
C ASP A 5 1.65 17.18 -13.12
N TYR A 6 0.56 16.40 -13.21
CA TYR A 6 -0.26 16.03 -12.05
C TYR A 6 0.56 15.26 -11.01
N ALA A 7 1.28 14.22 -11.46
CA ALA A 7 2.11 13.41 -10.57
C ALA A 7 3.14 14.26 -9.83
N CYS A 8 3.88 15.13 -10.52
CA CYS A 8 4.86 16.01 -9.90
C CYS A 8 4.22 16.97 -8.90
N ALA A 9 3.17 17.71 -9.30
CA ALA A 9 2.52 18.69 -8.44
C ALA A 9 1.98 18.05 -7.15
N THR A 10 1.26 16.95 -7.28
CA THR A 10 0.70 16.22 -6.15
C THR A 10 1.78 15.61 -5.26
N SER A 11 2.85 15.04 -5.84
CA SER A 11 3.92 14.42 -5.07
C SER A 11 4.62 15.41 -4.14
N PHE A 12 4.97 16.60 -4.64
CA PHE A 12 5.58 17.65 -3.81
C PHE A 12 4.60 18.20 -2.78
N GLN A 13 3.30 18.28 -3.10
CA GLN A 13 2.28 18.72 -2.16
C GLN A 13 2.12 17.76 -0.98
N ILE A 14 2.10 16.44 -1.24
CA ILE A 14 1.91 15.41 -0.21
C ILE A 14 3.19 15.25 0.63
N THR A 15 4.34 15.10 -0.02
CA THR A 15 5.58 14.73 0.65
C THR A 15 6.29 15.90 1.32
N LYS A 16 6.03 17.13 0.87
CA LYS A 16 6.78 18.34 1.26
C LYS A 16 8.30 18.25 1.00
N LYS A 17 8.74 17.25 0.24
CA LYS A 17 10.13 17.03 -0.16
C LYS A 17 10.51 17.95 -1.30
N LYS A 18 11.80 18.26 -1.40
CA LYS A 18 12.39 18.98 -2.53
C LYS A 18 12.68 18.02 -3.70
N ARG A 19 13.00 18.60 -4.87
CA ARG A 19 13.28 17.85 -6.11
C ARG A 19 14.49 16.92 -6.01
N ASP A 20 15.42 17.24 -5.12
CA ASP A 20 16.62 16.46 -4.81
C ASP A 20 16.40 15.42 -3.70
N GLU A 21 15.19 15.30 -3.15
CA GLU A 21 14.85 14.29 -2.12
C GLU A 21 13.87 13.24 -2.63
N ILE A 22 13.20 13.50 -3.76
CA ILE A 22 12.25 12.60 -4.39
C ILE A 22 12.25 12.73 -5.92
N LYS A 23 12.38 11.60 -6.61
CA LYS A 23 12.30 11.49 -8.07
C LYS A 23 10.95 10.90 -8.48
N ILE A 24 10.23 11.60 -9.36
CA ILE A 24 8.95 11.13 -9.92
C ILE A 24 9.18 10.70 -11.36
N LEU A 25 8.95 9.42 -11.65
CA LEU A 25 9.20 8.81 -12.94
C LEU A 25 7.90 8.20 -13.48
N LEU A 26 7.52 8.58 -14.69
CA LEU A 26 6.41 7.96 -15.41
C LEU A 26 6.99 6.99 -16.44
N ARG A 27 6.71 5.69 -16.30
CA ARG A 27 7.39 4.62 -17.03
C ARG A 27 6.42 3.82 -17.90
N ASP A 28 6.86 3.51 -19.11
CA ASP A 28 6.06 2.81 -20.13
C ASP A 28 6.26 1.28 -20.08
N ASN A 29 7.26 0.83 -19.32
CA ASN A 29 7.72 -0.56 -19.25
C ASN A 29 7.41 -1.25 -17.91
N ILE A 30 6.56 -0.66 -17.08
CA ILE A 30 6.11 -1.27 -15.81
C ILE A 30 4.60 -1.40 -15.80
N SER A 31 4.12 -2.52 -15.25
CA SER A 31 2.68 -2.76 -15.09
C SER A 31 2.14 -2.12 -13.82
N PHE A 32 2.91 -2.14 -12.73
CA PHE A 32 2.49 -1.66 -11.41
C PHE A 32 3.42 -0.55 -10.92
N PRO A 33 2.91 0.38 -10.09
CA PRO A 33 3.75 1.42 -9.50
C PRO A 33 4.75 0.81 -8.52
N ILE A 34 5.95 1.39 -8.44
CA ILE A 34 7.05 0.92 -7.60
C ILE A 34 7.58 2.09 -6.78
N LEU A 35 7.75 1.87 -5.48
CA LEU A 35 8.50 2.78 -4.62
C LEU A 35 9.88 2.20 -4.36
N GLY A 36 10.92 2.99 -4.63
CA GLY A 36 12.30 2.65 -4.31
C GLY A 36 13.01 3.77 -3.57
N LYS A 37 14.27 3.54 -3.24
CA LYS A 37 15.20 4.52 -2.69
C LYS A 37 16.54 4.37 -3.41
N ASP A 38 17.12 5.48 -3.86
CA ASP A 38 18.48 5.53 -4.38
C ASP A 38 19.38 6.33 -3.44
N GLU A 39 20.64 6.58 -3.83
CA GLU A 39 21.61 7.35 -3.03
C GLU A 39 21.15 8.77 -2.69
N ILE A 40 20.21 9.32 -3.47
CA ILE A 40 19.73 10.69 -3.35
C ILE A 40 18.44 10.74 -2.52
N GLY A 41 17.52 9.81 -2.74
CA GLY A 41 16.26 9.79 -2.00
C GLY A 41 15.24 8.81 -2.55
N TYR A 42 13.96 9.11 -2.34
CA TYR A 42 12.87 8.24 -2.80
C TYR A 42 12.72 8.31 -4.31
N VAL A 43 12.41 7.18 -4.93
CA VAL A 43 12.10 7.06 -6.36
C VAL A 43 10.68 6.52 -6.50
N VAL A 44 9.76 7.35 -6.96
CA VAL A 44 8.36 6.99 -7.23
C VAL A 44 8.24 6.71 -8.73
N CYS A 45 8.14 5.42 -9.07
CA CYS A 45 7.90 4.96 -10.43
C CYS A 45 6.41 4.67 -10.63
N LEU A 46 5.76 5.43 -11.52
CA LEU A 46 4.35 5.28 -11.86
C LEU A 46 4.21 4.59 -13.22
N ALA A 47 3.26 3.65 -13.31
CA ALA A 47 2.88 3.06 -14.57
C ALA A 47 2.18 4.10 -15.44
N LYS A 48 2.70 4.33 -16.65
CA LYS A 48 2.08 5.26 -17.60
C LYS A 48 0.86 4.60 -18.26
N PRO A 49 -0.28 5.30 -18.32
CA PRO A 49 -1.38 4.89 -19.20
C PRO A 49 -0.87 4.83 -20.65
N LYS A 50 -0.84 3.63 -21.22
CA LYS A 50 -0.24 3.37 -22.54
C LYS A 50 -1.33 3.13 -23.57
N ARG A 51 -1.24 3.81 -24.73
CA ARG A 51 -2.10 3.52 -25.87
C ARG A 51 -1.62 2.24 -26.55
N ILE A 52 -2.50 1.25 -26.74
CA ILE A 52 -2.13 -0.02 -27.39
C ILE A 52 -2.66 -0.08 -28.83
N HIS A 53 -3.90 0.38 -29.06
CA HIS A 53 -4.52 0.59 -30.37
C HIS A 53 -5.36 1.88 -30.33
N ASP A 54 -5.78 2.41 -31.50
CA ASP A 54 -6.31 3.78 -31.67
C ASP A 54 -7.25 4.24 -30.54
N ASP A 55 -8.13 3.37 -30.06
CA ASP A 55 -9.10 3.71 -29.02
C ASP A 55 -8.90 3.03 -27.67
N HIS A 56 -7.83 2.27 -27.44
CA HIS A 56 -7.63 1.54 -26.18
C HIS A 56 -6.39 1.98 -25.40
N ILE A 57 -6.58 2.17 -24.10
CA ILE A 57 -5.53 2.50 -23.13
C ILE A 57 -5.35 1.32 -22.17
N SER A 58 -4.11 0.89 -21.98
CA SER A 58 -3.75 -0.06 -20.93
C SER A 58 -3.18 0.64 -19.71
N LEU A 59 -3.59 0.20 -18.52
CA LEU A 59 -3.02 0.62 -17.24
C LEU A 59 -3.15 -0.54 -16.23
N GLN A 60 -2.09 -0.87 -15.51
CA GLN A 60 -2.11 -1.89 -14.43
C GLN A 60 -2.63 -3.27 -14.86
N GLY A 61 -2.31 -3.67 -16.10
CA GLY A 61 -2.76 -4.93 -16.69
C GLY A 61 -4.25 -4.96 -17.07
N MET A 62 -4.93 -3.81 -17.08
CA MET A 62 -6.31 -3.66 -17.56
C MET A 62 -6.33 -2.89 -18.89
N LEU A 63 -7.34 -3.16 -19.71
CA LEU A 63 -7.58 -2.50 -20.98
C LEU A 63 -8.87 -1.67 -20.89
N PHE A 64 -8.82 -0.43 -21.37
CA PHE A 64 -9.89 0.54 -21.27
C PHE A 64 -10.18 1.16 -22.63
N ASP A 65 -11.46 1.31 -22.96
CA ASP A 65 -11.89 2.13 -24.10
C ASP A 65 -11.71 3.62 -23.78
N SER A 66 -10.89 4.30 -24.56
CA SER A 66 -10.59 5.74 -24.42
C SER A 66 -11.74 6.64 -24.89
N LYS A 67 -12.69 6.13 -25.68
CA LYS A 67 -13.90 6.84 -26.10
C LYS A 67 -14.99 6.82 -25.02
N ASP A 68 -14.97 5.83 -24.14
CA ASP A 68 -15.89 5.74 -23.01
C ASP A 68 -15.52 6.74 -21.88
N PRO A 69 -16.41 7.69 -21.51
CA PRO A 69 -16.18 8.63 -20.42
C PRO A 69 -15.94 7.99 -19.05
N GLU A 70 -16.60 6.88 -18.73
CA GLU A 70 -16.45 6.19 -17.44
C GLU A 70 -15.11 5.46 -17.37
N HIS A 71 -14.66 4.84 -18.46
CA HIS A 71 -13.32 4.27 -18.54
C HIS A 71 -12.23 5.33 -18.37
N ARG A 72 -12.39 6.52 -18.96
CA ARG A 72 -11.46 7.64 -18.72
C ARG A 72 -11.42 8.04 -17.24
N LYS A 73 -12.55 8.04 -16.54
CA LYS A 73 -12.60 8.29 -15.08
C LYS A 73 -11.88 7.19 -14.31
N ILE A 74 -12.05 5.92 -14.67
CA ILE A 74 -11.37 4.78 -14.04
C ILE A 74 -9.85 4.94 -14.14
N ILE A 75 -9.33 5.21 -15.35
CA ILE A 75 -7.90 5.43 -15.58
C ILE A 75 -7.36 6.50 -14.64
N TRP A 76 -8.05 7.65 -14.56
CA TRP A 76 -7.64 8.74 -13.67
C TRP A 76 -7.72 8.36 -12.19
N ARG A 77 -8.75 7.65 -11.74
CA ARG A 77 -8.86 7.22 -10.34
C ARG A 77 -7.73 6.25 -9.96
N LEU A 78 -7.45 5.26 -10.80
CA LEU A 78 -6.37 4.31 -10.58
C LEU A 78 -5.00 5.00 -10.56
N PHE A 79 -4.75 5.90 -11.52
CA PHE A 79 -3.51 6.67 -11.58
C PHE A 79 -3.31 7.56 -10.35
N LYS A 80 -4.36 8.29 -9.94
CA LYS A 80 -4.34 9.13 -8.73
C LYS A 80 -4.09 8.30 -7.47
N ALA A 81 -4.76 7.15 -7.33
CA ALA A 81 -4.55 6.26 -6.19
C ALA A 81 -3.10 5.79 -6.08
N SER A 82 -2.45 5.43 -7.20
CA SER A 82 -1.02 5.08 -7.21
C SER A 82 -0.13 6.22 -6.75
N ILE A 83 -0.38 7.46 -7.22
CA ILE A 83 0.37 8.62 -6.76
C ILE A 83 0.20 8.81 -5.26
N TYR A 84 -1.04 8.79 -4.77
CA TYR A 84 -1.32 9.06 -3.37
C TYR A 84 -0.68 8.02 -2.47
N HIS A 85 -0.87 6.74 -2.77
CA HIS A 85 -0.35 5.64 -1.97
C HIS A 85 1.18 5.70 -1.88
N LEU A 86 1.89 5.75 -3.02
CA LEU A 86 3.36 5.76 -3.02
C LEU A 86 3.93 7.02 -2.35
N ASN A 87 3.31 8.20 -2.55
CA ASN A 87 3.79 9.43 -1.94
C ASN A 87 3.50 9.50 -0.44
N LEU A 88 2.42 8.88 0.05
CA LEU A 88 2.20 8.75 1.49
C LEU A 88 3.28 7.90 2.14
N HIS A 89 3.69 6.79 1.51
CA HIS A 89 4.83 6.00 1.98
C HIS A 89 6.14 6.80 1.95
N ALA A 90 6.43 7.49 0.84
CA ALA A 90 7.63 8.33 0.73
C ALA A 90 7.66 9.47 1.78
N ALA A 91 6.49 9.92 2.25
CA ALA A 91 6.38 10.96 3.26
C ALA A 91 6.48 10.42 4.70
N PHE A 92 5.83 9.29 4.98
CA PHE A 92 5.50 8.91 6.36
C PHE A 92 6.04 7.54 6.79
N SER A 93 6.33 6.64 5.86
CA SER A 93 6.83 5.33 6.22
C SER A 93 8.26 5.39 6.75
N ASP A 94 8.57 4.40 7.59
CA ASP A 94 9.91 4.20 8.11
C ASP A 94 10.24 2.72 8.09
N PHE A 95 10.83 2.29 6.99
CA PHE A 95 11.21 0.88 6.77
C PHE A 95 12.49 0.51 7.52
N GLU A 96 13.34 1.49 7.85
CA GLU A 96 14.64 1.25 8.49
C GLU A 96 14.48 0.72 9.93
N VAL A 97 13.36 1.04 10.60
CA VAL A 97 13.10 0.56 11.96
C VAL A 97 13.00 -0.97 12.06
N TYR A 98 12.71 -1.66 10.95
CA TYR A 98 12.57 -3.11 10.90
C TYR A 98 13.87 -3.83 10.50
N ALA A 99 14.95 -3.10 10.20
CA ALA A 99 16.17 -3.68 9.65
C ALA A 99 16.77 -4.79 10.54
N ASP A 100 16.83 -4.55 11.85
CA ASP A 100 17.32 -5.55 12.81
C ASP A 100 16.36 -6.71 12.98
N TRP A 101 15.05 -6.43 12.99
CA TRP A 101 14.00 -7.45 13.11
C TRP A 101 13.96 -8.42 11.92
N ALA A 102 14.32 -7.97 10.71
CA ALA A 102 14.21 -8.75 9.49
C ALA A 102 15.45 -9.64 9.18
N LYS A 103 16.57 -9.49 9.91
CA LYS A 103 17.87 -10.11 9.54
C LYS A 103 17.85 -11.63 9.38
N ASP A 104 17.03 -12.31 10.16
CA ASP A 104 16.95 -13.77 10.24
C ASP A 104 15.65 -14.35 9.65
N LYS A 105 14.89 -13.52 8.92
CA LYS A 105 13.56 -13.85 8.42
C LYS A 105 13.56 -14.06 6.90
N HIS A 106 12.60 -14.84 6.42
CA HIS A 106 12.38 -15.03 4.99
C HIS A 106 12.02 -13.70 4.34
N ILE A 107 12.82 -13.27 3.36
CA ILE A 107 12.79 -11.90 2.82
C ILE A 107 11.42 -11.50 2.29
N ASN A 108 10.76 -12.37 1.54
CA ASN A 108 9.44 -12.09 0.96
C ASN A 108 8.41 -11.91 2.08
N LEU A 109 8.39 -12.84 3.03
CA LEU A 109 7.40 -12.80 4.10
C LEU A 109 7.61 -11.58 5.02
N ALA A 110 8.86 -11.28 5.37
CA ALA A 110 9.21 -10.07 6.12
C ALA A 110 8.81 -8.79 5.37
N THR A 111 9.06 -8.75 4.05
CA THR A 111 8.67 -7.61 3.19
C THR A 111 7.16 -7.41 3.18
N TYR A 112 6.38 -8.47 3.06
CA TYR A 112 4.91 -8.39 3.11
C TYR A 112 4.43 -7.85 4.45
N VAL A 113 4.93 -8.39 5.56
CA VAL A 113 4.55 -7.98 6.91
C VAL A 113 4.86 -6.51 7.13
N VAL A 114 6.07 -6.08 6.79
CA VAL A 114 6.48 -4.68 6.95
C VAL A 114 5.66 -3.75 6.05
N SER A 115 5.46 -4.12 4.79
CA SER A 115 4.72 -3.28 3.84
C SER A 115 3.27 -3.09 4.27
N THR A 116 2.58 -4.17 4.65
CA THR A 116 1.18 -4.09 5.12
C THR A 116 1.03 -3.36 6.46
N LEU A 117 2.02 -3.49 7.36
CA LEU A 117 2.01 -2.72 8.60
C LEU A 117 2.25 -1.22 8.35
N GLU A 118 3.13 -0.88 7.40
CA GLU A 118 3.32 0.49 6.93
C GLU A 118 2.08 1.04 6.19
N ASP A 119 1.31 0.20 5.49
CA ASP A 119 0.01 0.60 4.92
C ASP A 119 -0.95 1.07 6.01
N ALA A 120 -0.97 0.38 7.16
CA ALA A 120 -1.78 0.79 8.30
C ALA A 120 -1.36 2.14 8.88
N VAL A 121 -0.04 2.39 8.95
CA VAL A 121 0.51 3.70 9.35
C VAL A 121 0.06 4.77 8.34
N VAL A 122 0.27 4.53 7.04
CA VAL A 122 -0.13 5.45 5.96
C VAL A 122 -1.63 5.73 5.93
N ASN A 123 -2.48 4.73 6.18
CA ASN A 123 -3.93 4.91 6.26
C ASN A 123 -4.34 5.86 7.39
N ALA A 124 -3.63 5.85 8.52
CA ALA A 124 -3.87 6.80 9.60
C ALA A 124 -3.52 8.24 9.19
N TYR A 125 -2.40 8.44 8.49
CA TYR A 125 -2.02 9.75 7.92
C TYR A 125 -3.01 10.21 6.85
N LEU A 126 -3.42 9.31 5.96
CA LEU A 126 -4.44 9.56 4.95
C LEU A 126 -5.74 10.05 5.61
N ARG A 127 -6.21 9.35 6.64
CA ARG A 127 -7.42 9.71 7.39
C ARG A 127 -7.32 11.07 8.08
N LYS A 128 -6.15 11.40 8.62
CA LYS A 128 -5.95 12.62 9.40
C LYS A 128 -5.66 13.86 8.55
N LEU A 129 -4.80 13.74 7.54
CA LEU A 129 -4.22 14.87 6.81
C LEU A 129 -4.76 15.00 5.38
N TRP A 130 -5.22 13.89 4.78
CA TRP A 130 -5.54 13.81 3.36
C TRP A 130 -6.87 13.10 3.09
N SER A 131 -7.87 13.32 3.94
CA SER A 131 -9.16 12.62 3.85
C SER A 131 -9.86 12.71 2.48
N PRO A 132 -9.74 13.79 1.68
CA PRO A 132 -10.34 13.81 0.34
C PRO A 132 -9.75 12.76 -0.61
N LEU A 133 -8.51 12.30 -0.37
CA LEU A 133 -7.82 11.32 -1.22
C LEU A 133 -8.31 9.88 -0.99
N ILE A 134 -9.04 9.64 0.11
CA ILE A 134 -9.56 8.31 0.48
C ILE A 134 -10.43 7.73 -0.63
N LEU A 135 -11.22 8.55 -1.31
CA LEU A 135 -12.17 8.06 -2.32
C LEU A 135 -11.46 7.41 -3.52
N ASP A 136 -10.34 7.97 -3.98
CA ASP A 136 -9.58 7.40 -5.09
C ASP A 136 -8.88 6.10 -4.64
N ILE A 137 -8.34 6.05 -3.42
CA ILE A 137 -7.72 4.84 -2.85
C ILE A 137 -8.76 3.74 -2.64
N ALA A 138 -9.90 4.05 -2.03
CA ALA A 138 -11.00 3.10 -1.83
C ALA A 138 -11.51 2.56 -3.17
N TYR A 139 -11.58 3.41 -4.21
CA TYR A 139 -11.93 2.98 -5.55
C TYR A 139 -10.92 1.98 -6.11
N ALA A 140 -9.62 2.26 -5.98
CA ALA A 140 -8.57 1.34 -6.41
C ALA A 140 -8.61 0.00 -5.64
N ASN A 141 -8.86 0.03 -4.32
CA ASN A 141 -9.03 -1.17 -3.50
C ASN A 141 -10.23 -2.01 -3.95
N ALA A 142 -11.35 -1.37 -4.30
CA ALA A 142 -12.52 -2.07 -4.84
C ALA A 142 -12.21 -2.77 -6.18
N ILE A 143 -11.49 -2.09 -7.10
CA ILE A 143 -11.05 -2.69 -8.36
C ILE A 143 -10.09 -3.86 -8.09
N ALA A 144 -9.13 -3.70 -7.16
CA ALA A 144 -8.21 -4.77 -6.79
C ALA A 144 -8.95 -6.00 -6.25
N HIS A 145 -9.93 -5.80 -5.36
CA HIS A 145 -10.78 -6.88 -4.84
C HIS A 145 -11.60 -7.57 -5.95
N LEU A 146 -12.16 -6.81 -6.89
CA LEU A 146 -12.88 -7.38 -8.03
C LEU A 146 -11.97 -8.24 -8.92
N ARG A 147 -10.70 -7.86 -9.05
CA ARG A 147 -9.69 -8.61 -9.83
C ARG A 147 -9.07 -9.80 -9.09
N LEU A 148 -9.12 -9.80 -7.76
CA LEU A 148 -8.57 -10.88 -6.95
C LEU A 148 -9.26 -12.21 -7.28
N LYS A 149 -8.52 -13.32 -7.27
CA LYS A 149 -9.14 -14.66 -7.35
C LYS A 149 -9.80 -14.98 -6.00
N PRO A 150 -10.96 -15.66 -5.97
CA PRO A 150 -11.46 -16.24 -4.72
C PRO A 150 -10.36 -17.05 -4.01
N ALA A 151 -10.27 -16.96 -2.68
CA ALA A 151 -9.21 -17.59 -1.88
C ALA A 151 -9.10 -19.09 -2.17
N SER A 152 -10.22 -19.78 -2.30
CA SER A 152 -10.29 -21.21 -2.67
C SER A 152 -9.67 -21.57 -4.04
N LEU A 153 -9.32 -20.59 -4.88
CA LEU A 153 -8.66 -20.77 -6.18
C LEU A 153 -7.20 -20.32 -6.18
N ILE A 154 -6.66 -19.89 -5.04
CA ILE A 154 -5.24 -19.53 -4.87
C ILE A 154 -4.52 -20.79 -4.37
N PRO A 155 -3.60 -21.39 -5.14
CA PRO A 155 -3.04 -22.71 -4.78
C PRO A 155 -2.14 -22.72 -3.54
N ASP A 156 -1.52 -21.59 -3.21
CA ASP A 156 -0.55 -21.47 -2.12
C ASP A 156 -1.24 -20.92 -0.87
N ASP A 157 -1.12 -21.64 0.24
CA ASP A 157 -1.80 -21.33 1.49
C ASP A 157 -1.30 -20.02 2.11
N THR A 158 0.00 -19.73 2.00
CA THR A 158 0.58 -18.47 2.45
C THR A 158 0.00 -17.29 1.67
N LEU A 159 -0.06 -17.39 0.33
CA LEU A 159 -0.68 -16.40 -0.54
C LEU A 159 -2.19 -16.28 -0.31
N GLN A 160 -2.89 -17.39 -0.02
CA GLN A 160 -4.31 -17.35 0.36
C GLN A 160 -4.53 -16.44 1.57
N VAL A 161 -3.76 -16.67 2.65
CA VAL A 161 -3.88 -15.88 3.88
C VAL A 161 -3.44 -14.44 3.65
N MET A 162 -2.28 -14.20 3.02
CA MET A 162 -1.78 -12.85 2.73
C MET A 162 -2.77 -12.02 1.90
N THR A 163 -3.24 -12.55 0.78
CA THR A 163 -4.17 -11.82 -0.09
C THR A 163 -5.53 -11.59 0.58
N SER A 164 -6.00 -12.55 1.38
CA SER A 164 -7.23 -12.42 2.17
C SER A 164 -7.10 -11.38 3.27
N THR A 165 -5.98 -11.33 4.00
CA THR A 165 -5.68 -10.28 4.97
C THR A 165 -5.66 -8.91 4.31
N LEU A 166 -4.97 -8.74 3.18
CA LEU A 166 -4.93 -7.46 2.48
C LEU A 166 -6.31 -7.03 1.98
N SER A 167 -7.09 -7.95 1.41
CA SER A 167 -8.46 -7.70 0.97
C SER A 167 -9.36 -7.31 2.15
N SER A 168 -9.30 -8.06 3.26
CA SER A 168 -10.09 -7.80 4.47
C SER A 168 -9.71 -6.45 5.08
N PHE A 169 -8.42 -6.14 5.17
CA PHE A 169 -7.94 -4.86 5.68
C PHE A 169 -8.33 -3.67 4.80
N THR A 170 -8.30 -3.81 3.47
CA THR A 170 -8.56 -2.67 2.56
C THR A 170 -10.04 -2.48 2.21
N THR A 171 -10.83 -3.56 2.20
CA THR A 171 -12.24 -3.54 1.76
C THR A 171 -13.23 -4.02 2.81
N GLY A 172 -12.77 -4.59 3.92
CA GLY A 172 -13.63 -5.21 4.93
C GLY A 172 -14.18 -6.59 4.51
N MET A 173 -13.68 -7.15 3.40
CA MET A 173 -14.20 -8.39 2.82
C MET A 173 -13.07 -9.33 2.41
N THR A 174 -13.23 -10.62 2.71
CA THR A 174 -12.46 -11.71 2.11
C THR A 174 -13.21 -12.23 0.88
N LYS A 175 -12.49 -12.45 -0.23
CA LYS A 175 -13.10 -12.99 -1.44
C LYS A 175 -13.05 -14.50 -1.45
N GLY A 176 -14.21 -15.16 -1.46
CA GLY A 176 -14.29 -16.62 -1.44
C GLY A 176 -14.29 -17.19 -0.02
N LYS A 177 -14.06 -18.50 0.10
CA LYS A 177 -14.06 -19.23 1.38
C LYS A 177 -12.63 -19.62 1.77
N LEU A 178 -12.34 -19.54 3.06
CA LEU A 178 -11.15 -20.05 3.72
C LEU A 178 -11.53 -21.21 4.65
N SER A 179 -10.56 -22.00 5.09
CA SER A 179 -10.76 -22.88 6.25
C SER A 179 -10.99 -22.05 7.52
N ASP A 180 -11.62 -22.64 8.54
CA ASP A 180 -11.91 -21.93 9.79
C ASP A 180 -10.62 -21.44 10.49
N GLU A 181 -9.54 -22.22 10.39
CA GLU A 181 -8.23 -21.84 10.93
C GLU A 181 -7.64 -20.64 10.18
N MET A 182 -7.63 -20.69 8.85
CA MET A 182 -7.15 -19.59 8.01
C MET A 182 -7.99 -18.32 8.20
N GLN A 183 -9.31 -18.45 8.30
CA GLN A 183 -10.19 -17.31 8.54
C GLN A 183 -9.89 -16.65 9.88
N LYS A 184 -9.70 -17.43 10.94
CA LYS A 184 -9.29 -16.90 12.25
C LYS A 184 -7.96 -16.16 12.19
N ASP A 185 -6.99 -16.67 11.45
CA ASP A 185 -5.71 -16.00 11.27
C ASP A 185 -5.83 -14.71 10.43
N VAL A 186 -6.65 -14.71 9.38
CA VAL A 186 -6.96 -13.50 8.60
C VAL A 186 -7.60 -12.43 9.48
N ASP A 187 -8.51 -12.81 10.38
CA ASP A 187 -9.17 -11.91 11.31
C ASP A 187 -8.17 -11.34 12.33
N ASP A 188 -7.31 -12.18 12.91
CA ASP A 188 -6.26 -11.76 13.85
C ASP A 188 -5.22 -10.82 13.19
N LEU A 189 -4.78 -11.14 11.97
CA LEU A 189 -3.87 -10.29 11.20
C LEU A 189 -4.52 -8.94 10.86
N THR A 190 -5.78 -8.97 10.41
CA THR A 190 -6.54 -7.74 10.12
C THR A 190 -6.72 -6.89 11.38
N PHE A 191 -6.96 -7.54 12.53
CA PHE A 191 -7.03 -6.86 13.82
C PHE A 191 -5.71 -6.13 14.16
N PHE A 192 -4.55 -6.76 13.99
CA PHE A 192 -3.26 -6.10 14.22
C PHE A 192 -3.06 -4.87 13.33
N LEU A 193 -3.42 -4.97 12.05
CA LEU A 193 -3.35 -3.84 11.11
C LEU A 193 -4.28 -2.69 11.54
N ARG A 194 -5.52 -3.00 11.94
CA ARG A 194 -6.46 -1.98 12.44
C ARG A 194 -6.00 -1.34 13.74
N GLU A 195 -5.43 -2.11 14.66
CA GLU A 195 -4.85 -1.58 15.89
C GLU A 195 -3.66 -0.66 15.60
N MET A 196 -2.81 -1.01 14.62
CA MET A 196 -1.70 -0.15 14.20
C MET A 196 -2.20 1.17 13.59
N GLU A 197 -3.20 1.11 12.71
CA GLU A 197 -3.85 2.30 12.13
C GLU A 197 -4.43 3.20 13.24
N ASN A 198 -5.14 2.60 14.20
CA ASN A 198 -5.76 3.33 15.30
C ASN A 198 -4.75 3.93 16.28
N LEU A 199 -3.68 3.19 16.61
CA LEU A 199 -2.58 3.67 17.43
C LEU A 199 -1.91 4.87 16.77
N THR A 200 -1.55 4.74 15.49
CA THR A 200 -0.94 5.82 14.70
C THR A 200 -1.84 7.05 14.68
N TYR A 201 -3.14 6.88 14.41
CA TYR A 201 -4.09 7.98 14.40
C TYR A 201 -4.19 8.69 15.76
N LYS A 202 -4.19 7.93 16.87
CA LYS A 202 -4.19 8.51 18.24
C LYS A 202 -2.92 9.32 18.51
N GLU A 203 -1.75 8.84 18.09
CA GLU A 203 -0.50 9.60 18.19
C GLU A 203 -0.54 10.88 17.36
N LEU A 204 -1.06 10.84 16.12
CA LEU A 204 -1.24 12.04 15.29
C LEU A 204 -2.17 13.09 15.93
N LEU A 205 -3.20 12.65 16.65
CA LEU A 205 -4.06 13.57 17.39
C LEU A 205 -3.32 14.27 18.54
N LYS A 206 -2.39 13.57 19.21
CA LYS A 206 -1.56 14.16 20.27
C LYS A 206 -0.56 15.17 19.70
N GLU A 207 0.07 14.85 18.57
CA GLU A 207 1.06 15.71 17.89
C GLU A 207 0.48 17.01 17.35
N SER A 208 -0.81 17.07 17.00
CA SER A 208 -1.45 18.34 16.62
C SER A 208 -1.38 19.43 17.72
N LYS A 209 -0.99 19.07 18.95
CA LYS A 209 -0.70 20.00 20.07
C LYS A 209 0.78 20.39 20.20
N SER A 210 1.69 19.75 19.45
CA SER A 210 3.15 19.92 19.52
C SER A 210 3.75 19.89 18.11
N LYS A 211 4.14 21.05 17.58
CA LYS A 211 4.62 21.26 16.20
C LYS A 211 5.56 20.14 15.67
N ASN A 212 5.15 19.52 14.56
CA ASN A 212 5.95 18.74 13.59
C ASN A 212 7.05 17.82 14.18
N LYS A 213 6.65 16.71 14.79
CA LYS A 213 7.54 15.54 14.91
C LYS A 213 6.92 14.38 14.13
N LYS A 214 7.74 13.59 13.46
CA LYS A 214 7.35 12.26 12.95
C LYS A 214 7.07 11.38 14.17
N ILE A 215 6.01 10.57 14.16
CA ILE A 215 5.74 9.64 15.25
C ILE A 215 6.92 8.66 15.34
N ASN A 216 7.79 8.88 16.31
CA ASN A 216 9.03 8.12 16.46
C ASN A 216 9.43 7.98 17.93
N SER A 217 8.45 7.76 18.81
CA SER A 217 8.74 7.41 20.20
C SER A 217 9.16 5.94 20.28
N ASP A 218 10.11 5.62 21.16
CA ASP A 218 10.60 4.25 21.35
C ASP A 218 9.44 3.26 21.63
N GLY A 219 8.42 3.71 22.37
CA GLY A 219 7.22 2.91 22.63
C GLY A 219 6.38 2.62 21.39
N PHE A 220 6.29 3.56 20.45
CA PHE A 220 5.60 3.35 19.17
C PHE A 220 6.37 2.40 18.27
N ILE A 221 7.69 2.57 18.16
CA ILE A 221 8.57 1.67 17.40
C ILE A 221 8.49 0.25 17.97
N ALA A 222 8.59 0.09 19.29
CA ALA A 222 8.46 -1.21 19.95
C ALA A 222 7.12 -1.89 19.65
N LYS A 223 6.03 -1.12 19.52
CA LYS A 223 4.73 -1.66 19.08
C LYS A 223 4.72 -2.08 17.61
N LYS A 224 5.33 -1.32 16.71
CA LYS A 224 5.50 -1.73 15.30
C LYS A 224 6.22 -3.08 15.22
N ILE A 225 7.36 -3.21 15.90
CA ILE A 225 8.13 -4.47 15.92
C ILE A 225 7.33 -5.61 16.55
N SER A 226 6.62 -5.35 17.65
CA SER A 226 5.79 -6.39 18.29
C SER A 226 4.66 -6.88 17.39
N PHE A 227 4.03 -6.01 16.60
CA PHE A 227 3.00 -6.41 15.64
C PHE A 227 3.61 -7.11 14.42
N ALA A 228 4.74 -6.63 13.92
CA ALA A 228 5.47 -7.30 12.85
C ALA A 228 5.82 -8.75 13.23
N GLU A 229 6.37 -8.98 14.43
CA GLU A 229 6.68 -10.33 14.91
C GLU A 229 5.44 -11.22 14.97
N LYS A 230 4.34 -10.74 15.58
CA LYS A 230 3.09 -11.51 15.66
C LYS A 230 2.49 -11.85 14.29
N MET A 231 2.58 -10.93 13.34
CA MET A 231 2.11 -11.18 11.98
C MET A 231 3.00 -12.21 11.29
N TYR A 232 4.32 -12.09 11.43
CA TYR A 232 5.28 -13.00 10.84
C TYR A 232 5.17 -14.43 11.38
N GLU A 233 5.15 -14.61 12.71
CA GLU A 233 4.97 -15.91 13.36
C GLU A 233 3.68 -16.62 12.91
N ARG A 234 2.62 -15.84 12.67
CA ARG A 234 1.35 -16.41 12.22
C ARG A 234 1.40 -16.87 10.78
N LEU A 235 1.97 -16.06 9.90
CA LEU A 235 2.06 -16.34 8.47
C LEU A 235 3.08 -17.44 8.16
N SER A 236 4.16 -17.53 8.93
CA SER A 236 5.21 -18.54 8.72
C SER A 236 4.72 -19.98 8.90
N ARG A 237 3.58 -20.19 9.60
CA ARG A 237 2.91 -21.50 9.70
C ARG A 237 2.40 -22.03 8.36
N TYR A 238 2.14 -21.16 7.40
CA TYR A 238 1.63 -21.53 6.08
C TYR A 238 2.74 -21.80 5.05
N GLY A 239 3.99 -21.49 5.41
CA GLY A 239 5.16 -21.64 4.53
C GLY A 239 5.68 -20.31 3.99
N GLU A 240 6.66 -20.41 3.08
CA GLU A 240 7.34 -19.26 2.49
C GLU A 240 6.69 -18.86 1.16
N PRO A 241 6.31 -17.58 0.95
CA PRO A 241 5.72 -17.16 -0.30
C PRO A 241 6.80 -17.10 -1.40
N SER A 242 6.47 -17.63 -2.58
CA SER A 242 7.38 -17.62 -3.73
C SER A 242 7.72 -16.22 -4.23
N GLU A 243 6.79 -15.27 -4.11
CA GLU A 243 6.92 -13.87 -4.54
C GLU A 243 6.07 -12.93 -3.67
N VAL A 244 6.44 -11.64 -3.61
CA VAL A 244 5.66 -10.54 -3.00
C VAL A 244 5.61 -9.36 -3.95
#